data_AF-A0A848VYG5-F1
#
_entry.id   AF-A0A848VYG5-F1
#
_cell.length_a   1.000
_cell.length_b   1.000
_cell.length_c   1.000
_cell.angle_alpha   90.00
_cell.angle_beta   90.00
_cell.angle_gamma   90.00
#
_symmetry.space_group_name_H-M   'P 1'
#
loop_
_entity.id
_entity.type
_entity.pdbx_description
1 polymer ?
#
loop_
_entity_poly.entity_id
_entity_poly.type
_entity_poly.pdbx_seq_one_letter_code
_entity_poly.pdbx_strand_id
1 'polypeptide(L)'
;MLNWLKKLHWLDWLVLAVVFGFFGFIWWQIEGNLNYKWRWHLIPNYIFRYHTGREEWFANVLLQGLAATIRISIYASILALILGTILGIARCSANLTIRMLARTYLEFLRNIPPVVVIFIFFFFLSQQLITAFNIESWARGIARQDSKWVWEFLFGDMRRFPSLISGVFVLALFESAFVGEIVRAGIQSVDKGQREGARSIGMNRYQELRYIVLPQALRRVIPPLANQFITLIKDSAIISLISVQELTFKTVELVASTRLIFEAWITCAAFYFVLCFGLSALFRKLENRGTARS
;
A
#
# COMPACT_ATOMS: atom_id res chain seq x y z
N MET A 1 27.97 -24.43 -0.30
CA MET A 1 26.55 -24.07 -0.08
C MET A 1 25.87 -24.84 1.07
N LEU A 2 26.52 -25.84 1.71
CA LEU A 2 25.95 -26.64 2.83
C LEU A 2 26.52 -26.33 4.24
N ASN A 3 27.21 -25.21 4.45
CA ASN A 3 27.81 -24.90 5.77
C ASN A 3 26.82 -24.39 6.83
N TRP A 4 25.58 -24.05 6.44
CA TRP A 4 24.54 -23.65 7.39
C TRP A 4 23.90 -24.85 8.09
N LEU A 5 23.78 -26.00 7.42
CA LEU A 5 23.18 -27.22 8.00
C LEU A 5 24.00 -27.75 9.20
N LYS A 6 25.32 -27.50 9.21
CA LYS A 6 26.20 -27.86 10.33
C LYS A 6 26.05 -26.96 11.56
N LYS A 7 25.34 -25.83 11.44
CA LYS A 7 25.07 -24.90 12.56
C LYS A 7 23.71 -25.12 13.22
N LEU A 8 22.89 -26.04 12.69
CA LEU A 8 21.57 -26.34 13.22
C LEU A 8 21.69 -27.25 14.45
N HIS A 9 21.14 -26.81 15.57
CA HIS A 9 20.96 -27.64 16.75
C HIS A 9 19.84 -28.67 16.52
N TRP A 10 19.77 -29.69 17.38
CA TRP A 10 18.72 -30.70 17.34
C TRP A 10 17.31 -30.09 17.48
N LEU A 11 17.19 -28.97 18.19
CA LEU A 11 15.96 -28.18 18.31
C LEU A 11 15.54 -27.59 16.96
N ASP A 12 16.48 -27.12 16.14
CA ASP A 12 16.16 -26.57 14.83
C ASP A 12 15.65 -27.65 13.88
N TRP A 13 16.23 -28.86 13.96
CA TRP A 13 15.73 -30.02 13.22
C TRP A 13 14.34 -30.46 13.68
N LEU A 14 14.07 -30.41 14.99
CA LEU A 14 12.74 -30.67 15.53
C LEU A 14 11.72 -29.64 15.04
N VAL A 15 12.07 -28.35 15.07
CA VAL A 15 11.22 -27.28 14.54
C VAL A 15 10.96 -27.48 13.05
N LEU A 16 11.99 -27.76 12.26
CA LEU A 16 11.85 -28.06 10.84
C LEU A 16 10.94 -29.27 10.61
N ALA A 17 11.11 -30.36 11.37
CA ALA A 17 10.28 -31.55 11.27
C ALA A 17 8.81 -31.26 11.61
N VAL A 18 8.54 -30.46 12.65
CA VAL A 18 7.17 -30.03 13.01
C VAL A 18 6.56 -29.18 11.89
N VAL A 19 7.33 -28.25 11.31
CA VAL A 19 6.87 -27.40 10.21
C VAL A 19 6.57 -28.22 8.96
N PHE A 20 7.49 -29.09 8.53
CA PHE A 20 7.27 -29.97 7.39
C PHE A 20 6.12 -30.95 7.62
N GLY A 21 6.00 -31.51 8.82
CA GLY A 21 4.89 -32.38 9.21
C GLY A 21 3.54 -31.66 9.16
N PHE A 22 3.48 -30.40 9.61
CA PHE A 22 2.29 -29.57 9.52
C PHE A 22 1.87 -29.29 8.07
N PHE A 23 2.81 -28.88 7.20
CA PHE A 23 2.52 -28.69 5.79
C PHE A 23 2.14 -29.99 5.07
N GLY A 24 2.77 -31.11 5.42
CA GLY A 24 2.41 -32.43 4.90
C GLY A 24 1.01 -32.87 5.33
N PHE A 25 0.64 -32.60 6.59
CA PHE A 25 -0.72 -32.86 7.08
C PHE A 25 -1.76 -32.02 6.34
N ILE A 26 -1.50 -30.73 6.11
CA ILE A 26 -2.38 -29.87 5.31
C ILE A 26 -2.51 -30.41 3.89
N TRP A 27 -1.40 -30.80 3.26
CA TRP A 27 -1.42 -31.37 1.91
C TRP A 27 -2.30 -32.62 1.85
N TRP A 28 -2.10 -33.55 2.78
CA TRP A 28 -2.88 -34.77 2.89
C TRP A 28 -4.36 -34.50 3.14
N GLN A 29 -4.70 -33.50 3.95
CA GLN A 29 -6.08 -33.05 4.16
C GLN A 29 -6.71 -32.48 2.88
N ILE A 30 -5.97 -31.66 2.11
CA ILE A 30 -6.48 -31.08 0.86
C ILE A 30 -6.70 -32.16 -0.20
N GLU A 31 -5.76 -33.09 -0.35
CA GLU A 31 -5.85 -34.13 -1.37
C GLU A 31 -6.87 -35.21 -0.99
N GLY A 32 -6.86 -35.64 0.28
CA GLY A 32 -7.73 -36.71 0.79
C GLY A 32 -9.18 -36.27 1.04
N ASN A 33 -9.38 -35.17 1.78
CA ASN A 33 -10.72 -34.76 2.21
C ASN A 33 -11.42 -33.79 1.25
N LEU A 34 -10.67 -32.91 0.57
CA LEU A 34 -11.26 -31.97 -0.39
C LEU A 34 -11.29 -32.51 -1.83
N ASN A 35 -10.61 -33.63 -2.12
CA ASN A 35 -10.46 -34.21 -3.46
C ASN A 35 -10.14 -33.13 -4.53
N TYR A 36 -9.25 -32.21 -4.17
CA TYR A 36 -8.99 -31.03 -4.97
C TYR A 36 -8.06 -31.37 -6.14
N LYS A 37 -8.54 -31.19 -7.37
CA LYS A 37 -7.73 -31.34 -8.57
C LYS A 37 -7.01 -30.04 -8.91
N TRP A 38 -5.72 -30.01 -8.63
CA TRP A 38 -4.83 -28.90 -8.97
C TRP A 38 -4.78 -28.67 -10.49
N ARG A 39 -5.07 -27.45 -10.94
CA ARG A 39 -5.15 -27.02 -12.33
C ARG A 39 -4.23 -25.82 -12.60
N TRP A 40 -2.98 -25.94 -12.16
CA TRP A 40 -1.93 -24.93 -12.37
C TRP A 40 -1.71 -24.54 -13.82
N HIS A 41 -1.97 -25.45 -14.76
CA HIS A 41 -1.86 -25.21 -16.20
C HIS A 41 -2.78 -24.08 -16.70
N LEU A 42 -3.83 -23.71 -15.96
CA LEU A 42 -4.74 -22.63 -16.33
C LEU A 42 -4.25 -21.24 -15.87
N ILE A 43 -3.43 -21.16 -14.82
CA ILE A 43 -2.99 -19.89 -14.22
C ILE A 43 -2.21 -18.99 -15.19
N PRO A 44 -1.26 -19.50 -15.99
CA PRO A 44 -0.52 -18.67 -16.93
C PRO A 44 -1.42 -17.86 -17.85
N ASN A 45 -2.55 -18.43 -18.29
CA ASN A 45 -3.53 -17.76 -19.14
C ASN A 45 -4.20 -16.56 -18.47
N TYR A 46 -4.28 -16.52 -17.12
CA TYR A 46 -4.84 -15.40 -16.35
C TYR A 46 -3.81 -14.33 -15.98
N ILE A 47 -2.52 -14.61 -16.22
CA ILE A 47 -1.42 -13.66 -16.08
C ILE A 47 -1.14 -12.99 -17.44
N PHE A 48 -0.90 -13.81 -18.46
CA PHE A 48 -0.67 -13.38 -19.85
C PHE A 48 -1.63 -14.12 -20.78
N ARG A 49 -2.26 -13.40 -21.70
CA ARG A 49 -3.12 -14.00 -22.72
C ARG A 49 -2.64 -13.56 -24.09
N TYR A 50 -2.56 -14.52 -25.01
CA TYR A 50 -2.29 -14.25 -26.41
C TYR A 50 -3.59 -13.95 -27.15
N HIS A 51 -3.63 -12.85 -27.91
CA HIS A 51 -4.78 -12.51 -28.73
C HIS A 51 -4.57 -12.98 -30.17
N THR A 52 -5.28 -14.04 -30.58
CA THR A 52 -5.15 -14.64 -31.91
C THR A 52 -5.48 -13.68 -33.07
N GLY A 53 -6.22 -12.60 -32.82
CA GLY A 53 -6.60 -11.61 -33.85
C GLY A 53 -5.62 -10.45 -34.07
N ARG A 54 -4.71 -10.18 -33.12
CA ARG A 54 -3.73 -9.07 -33.20
C ARG A 54 -2.28 -9.54 -33.07
N GLU A 55 -2.07 -10.86 -32.91
CA GLU A 55 -0.77 -11.51 -32.69
C GLU A 55 0.04 -10.97 -31.49
N GLU A 56 -0.63 -10.35 -30.53
CA GLU A 56 0.01 -9.68 -29.39
C GLU A 56 -0.29 -10.38 -28.06
N TRP A 57 0.72 -10.43 -27.20
CA TRP A 57 0.57 -10.79 -25.79
C TRP A 57 0.09 -9.57 -25.02
N PHE A 58 -0.97 -9.74 -24.22
CA PHE A 58 -1.45 -8.70 -23.33
C PHE A 58 -1.58 -9.18 -21.89
N ALA A 59 -1.45 -8.23 -20.97
CA ALA A 59 -1.64 -8.45 -19.54
C ALA A 59 -3.10 -8.83 -19.26
N ASN A 60 -3.32 -10.00 -18.66
CA ASN A 60 -4.66 -10.47 -18.34
C ASN A 60 -5.05 -10.14 -16.88
N VAL A 61 -6.21 -10.63 -16.43
CA VAL A 61 -6.92 -10.27 -15.19
C VAL A 61 -6.00 -10.05 -13.98
N LEU A 62 -5.10 -10.99 -13.66
CA LEU A 62 -4.26 -10.88 -12.47
C LEU A 62 -3.19 -9.78 -12.61
N LEU A 63 -2.58 -9.66 -13.79
CA LEU A 63 -1.55 -8.64 -14.04
C LEU A 63 -2.17 -7.24 -14.15
N GLN A 64 -3.39 -7.13 -14.69
CA GLN A 64 -4.18 -5.89 -14.65
C GLN A 64 -4.52 -5.48 -13.21
N GLY A 65 -4.91 -6.46 -12.38
CA GLY A 65 -5.13 -6.26 -10.94
C GLY A 65 -3.87 -5.76 -10.23
N LEU A 66 -2.72 -6.41 -10.46
CA LEU A 66 -1.44 -5.99 -9.90
C LEU A 66 -1.06 -4.56 -10.33
N ALA A 67 -1.22 -4.23 -11.62
CA ALA A 67 -0.97 -2.88 -12.11
C ALA A 67 -1.90 -1.84 -11.45
N ALA A 68 -3.16 -2.19 -11.19
CA ALA A 68 -4.10 -1.34 -10.47
C ALA A 68 -3.70 -1.17 -8.99
N THR A 69 -3.31 -2.24 -8.30
CA THR A 69 -2.77 -2.20 -6.93
C THR A 69 -1.60 -1.22 -6.83
N ILE A 70 -0.65 -1.31 -7.77
CA ILE A 70 0.52 -0.42 -7.81
C ILE A 70 0.09 1.04 -8.03
N ARG A 71 -0.77 1.31 -9.02
CA ARG A 71 -1.26 2.65 -9.33
C ARG A 71 -2.00 3.27 -8.14
N ILE A 72 -2.94 2.54 -7.53
CA ILE A 72 -3.69 2.99 -6.37
C ILE A 72 -2.74 3.29 -5.21
N SER A 73 -1.79 2.40 -4.92
CA SER A 73 -0.84 2.59 -3.83
C SER A 73 0.05 3.82 -4.05
N ILE A 74 0.53 4.06 -5.27
CA ILE A 74 1.34 5.24 -5.60
C ILE A 74 0.53 6.52 -5.38
N TYR A 75 -0.67 6.61 -5.96
CA TYR A 75 -1.50 7.83 -5.84
C TYR A 75 -1.97 8.07 -4.41
N ALA A 76 -2.40 7.03 -3.70
CA ALA A 76 -2.80 7.12 -2.30
C ALA A 76 -1.62 7.55 -1.43
N SER A 77 -0.41 7.05 -1.68
CA SER A 77 0.79 7.44 -0.93
C SER A 77 1.19 8.89 -1.14
N ILE A 78 1.11 9.39 -2.38
CA ILE A 78 1.40 10.80 -2.67
C ILE A 78 0.43 11.70 -1.90
N LEU A 79 -0.86 11.40 -1.95
CA LEU A 79 -1.88 12.17 -1.26
C LEU A 79 -1.76 12.04 0.27
N ALA A 80 -1.52 10.83 0.78
CA ALA A 80 -1.26 10.57 2.20
C ALA A 80 0.00 11.28 2.70
N LEU A 81 1.05 11.38 1.88
CA LEU A 81 2.27 12.11 2.21
C LEU A 81 2.01 13.60 2.38
N ILE A 82 1.23 14.19 1.47
CA ILE A 82 0.86 15.61 1.54
C ILE A 82 0.01 15.86 2.79
N LEU A 83 -1.11 15.13 2.94
CA LEU A 83 -2.05 15.30 4.04
C LEU A 83 -1.40 14.99 5.39
N GLY A 84 -0.68 13.87 5.48
CA GLY A 84 0.01 13.44 6.68
C GLY A 84 1.11 14.40 7.08
N THR A 85 1.88 14.95 6.14
CA THR A 85 2.89 15.97 6.47
C THR A 85 2.25 17.23 7.05
N ILE A 86 1.16 17.70 6.45
CA ILE A 86 0.40 18.86 6.96
C ILE A 86 -0.09 18.58 8.38
N LEU A 87 -0.73 17.43 8.61
CA LEU A 87 -1.27 17.03 9.92
C LEU A 87 -0.17 16.81 10.97
N GLY A 88 0.96 16.19 10.59
CA GLY A 88 2.10 15.97 11.45
C GLY A 88 2.77 17.27 11.91
N ILE A 89 2.91 18.24 10.99
CA ILE A 89 3.40 19.59 11.33
C ILE A 89 2.37 20.34 12.20
N ALA A 90 1.08 20.29 11.85
CA ALA A 90 -0.01 20.89 12.61
C ALA A 90 -0.04 20.38 14.06
N ARG A 91 0.23 19.08 14.25
CA ARG A 91 0.32 18.43 15.56
C ARG A 91 1.51 18.91 16.42
N CYS A 92 2.50 19.53 15.79
CA CYS A 92 3.65 20.17 16.45
C CYS A 92 3.49 21.69 16.61
N SER A 93 2.35 22.28 16.20
CA SER A 93 2.07 23.72 16.30
C SER A 93 1.97 24.19 17.75
N ALA A 94 2.25 25.47 18.03
CA ALA A 94 2.00 26.05 19.37
C ALA A 94 0.51 26.32 19.60
N ASN A 95 -0.24 26.57 18.53
CA ASN A 95 -1.66 26.83 18.64
C ASN A 95 -2.37 25.55 19.13
N LEU A 96 -3.03 25.66 20.29
CA LEU A 96 -3.70 24.56 20.95
C LEU A 96 -4.80 23.96 20.07
N THR A 97 -5.61 24.79 19.43
CA THR A 97 -6.73 24.34 18.58
C THR A 97 -6.24 23.52 17.40
N ILE A 98 -5.26 24.03 16.65
CA ILE A 98 -4.67 23.31 15.50
C ILE A 98 -4.07 21.98 15.96
N ARG A 99 -3.34 22.00 17.08
CA ARG A 99 -2.73 20.82 17.66
C ARG A 99 -3.77 19.77 18.06
N MET A 100 -4.86 20.19 18.70
CA MET A 100 -5.93 19.30 19.16
C MET A 100 -6.76 18.76 18.00
N LEU A 101 -7.08 19.56 16.99
CA LEU A 101 -7.79 19.08 15.79
C LEU A 101 -6.97 18.02 15.05
N ALA A 102 -5.68 18.29 14.82
CA ALA A 102 -4.79 17.30 14.23
C ALA A 102 -4.67 16.05 15.13
N ARG A 103 -4.59 16.22 16.45
CA ARG A 103 -4.55 15.10 17.41
C ARG A 103 -5.75 14.19 17.24
N THR A 104 -6.94 14.76 17.29
CA THR A 104 -8.20 14.02 17.21
C THR A 104 -8.28 13.25 15.91
N TYR A 105 -7.96 13.88 14.78
CA TYR A 105 -7.96 13.20 13.48
C TYR A 105 -6.99 12.00 13.44
N LEU A 106 -5.72 12.23 13.82
CA LEU A 106 -4.69 11.19 13.77
C LEU A 106 -4.98 10.04 14.74
N GLU A 107 -5.40 10.34 15.98
CA GLU A 107 -5.71 9.33 16.99
C GLU A 107 -6.99 8.56 16.61
N PHE A 108 -8.02 9.23 16.11
CA PHE A 108 -9.27 8.57 15.73
C PHE A 108 -9.05 7.53 14.62
N LEU A 109 -8.43 7.92 13.50
CA LEU A 109 -8.27 7.01 12.36
C LEU A 109 -7.32 5.84 12.64
N ARG A 110 -6.31 6.04 13.49
CA ARG A 110 -5.36 4.98 13.85
C ARG A 110 -5.92 3.97 14.86
N ASN A 111 -7.00 4.31 15.56
CA ASN A 111 -7.62 3.47 16.59
C ASN A 111 -8.92 2.80 16.13
N ILE A 112 -9.32 2.95 14.87
CA ILE A 112 -10.49 2.28 14.28
C ILE A 112 -10.01 1.19 13.32
N PRO A 113 -10.69 0.02 13.28
CA PRO A 113 -10.40 -1.01 12.29
C PRO A 113 -10.40 -0.44 10.85
N PRO A 114 -9.37 -0.72 10.04
CA PRO A 114 -9.22 -0.12 8.70
C PRO A 114 -10.45 -0.35 7.80
N VAL A 115 -11.03 -1.55 7.87
CA VAL A 115 -12.24 -1.94 7.12
C VAL A 115 -13.41 -0.97 7.41
N VAL A 116 -13.62 -0.63 8.69
CA VAL A 116 -14.72 0.27 9.09
C VAL A 116 -14.48 1.67 8.57
N VAL A 117 -13.24 2.19 8.69
CA VAL A 117 -12.86 3.50 8.14
C VAL A 117 -13.07 3.55 6.63
N ILE A 118 -12.70 2.48 5.93
CA ILE A 118 -12.84 2.38 4.47
C ILE A 118 -14.32 2.47 4.07
N PHE A 119 -15.20 1.72 4.74
CA PHE A 119 -16.64 1.79 4.45
C PHE A 119 -17.24 3.16 4.77
N ILE A 120 -16.89 3.76 5.91
CA ILE A 120 -17.40 5.08 6.28
C ILE A 120 -16.96 6.12 5.23
N PHE A 121 -15.66 6.21 4.92
CA PHE A 121 -15.21 7.19 3.94
C PHE A 121 -15.68 6.90 2.53
N PHE A 122 -15.87 5.64 2.16
CA PHE A 122 -16.42 5.29 0.85
C PHE A 122 -17.86 5.82 0.69
N PHE A 123 -18.76 5.39 1.57
CA PHE A 123 -20.19 5.72 1.46
C PHE A 123 -20.52 7.17 1.84
N PHE A 124 -19.86 7.70 2.88
CA PHE A 124 -20.19 9.01 3.45
C PHE A 124 -19.32 10.15 2.94
N LEU A 125 -18.28 9.91 2.15
CA LEU A 125 -17.43 10.99 1.64
C LEU A 125 -17.14 10.81 0.16
N SER A 126 -16.54 9.69 -0.23
CA SER A 126 -16.10 9.51 -1.60
C SER A 126 -17.25 9.50 -2.60
N GLN A 127 -18.34 8.79 -2.31
CA GLN A 127 -19.49 8.73 -3.21
C GLN A 127 -20.10 10.13 -3.42
N GLN A 128 -20.17 10.93 -2.35
CA GLN A 128 -20.68 12.29 -2.41
C GLN A 128 -19.77 13.20 -3.23
N LEU A 129 -18.44 13.08 -3.08
CA LEU A 129 -17.48 13.83 -3.91
C LEU A 129 -17.59 13.44 -5.39
N ILE A 130 -17.72 12.15 -5.70
CA ILE A 130 -17.88 11.66 -7.08
C ILE A 130 -19.13 12.27 -7.73
N THR A 131 -20.25 12.30 -7.01
CA THR A 131 -21.49 12.91 -7.50
C THR A 131 -21.38 14.42 -7.59
N ALA A 132 -20.84 15.10 -6.57
CA ALA A 132 -20.71 16.55 -6.51
C ALA A 132 -19.83 17.12 -7.64
N PHE A 133 -18.73 16.45 -7.95
CA PHE A 133 -17.83 16.84 -9.04
C PHE A 133 -18.18 16.21 -10.40
N ASN A 134 -19.29 15.46 -10.47
CA ASN A 134 -19.75 14.77 -11.66
C ASN A 134 -18.65 13.92 -12.34
N ILE A 135 -17.83 13.24 -11.52
CA ILE A 135 -16.65 12.49 -11.96
C ILE A 135 -17.04 11.35 -12.90
N GLU A 136 -18.22 10.75 -12.69
CA GLU A 136 -18.70 9.68 -13.57
C GLU A 136 -18.94 10.13 -15.01
N SER A 137 -19.60 11.27 -15.21
CA SER A 137 -19.88 11.74 -16.57
C SER A 137 -18.60 12.14 -17.27
N TRP A 138 -17.69 12.81 -16.56
CA TRP A 138 -16.38 13.19 -17.05
C TRP A 138 -15.56 11.96 -17.51
N ALA A 139 -15.47 10.94 -16.65
CA ALA A 139 -14.74 9.72 -16.94
C ALA A 139 -15.34 8.94 -18.11
N ARG A 140 -16.68 8.85 -18.19
CA ARG A 140 -17.38 8.25 -19.34
C ARG A 140 -17.15 9.04 -20.64
N GLY A 141 -17.02 10.37 -20.56
CA GLY A 141 -16.68 11.22 -21.70
C GLY A 141 -15.30 10.87 -22.27
N ILE A 142 -14.30 10.76 -21.41
CA ILE A 142 -12.93 10.38 -21.81
C ILE A 142 -12.89 8.95 -22.37
N ALA A 143 -13.63 8.02 -21.76
CA ALA A 143 -13.68 6.62 -22.21
C ALA A 143 -14.19 6.44 -23.65
N ARG A 144 -14.92 7.45 -24.18
CA ARG A 144 -15.47 7.46 -25.55
C ARG A 144 -14.54 8.12 -26.58
N GLN A 145 -13.47 8.79 -26.14
CA GLN A 145 -12.53 9.45 -27.04
C GLN A 145 -11.61 8.43 -27.71
N ASP A 146 -11.24 8.69 -28.96
CA ASP A 146 -10.33 7.84 -29.73
C ASP A 146 -8.89 7.90 -29.18
N SER A 147 -8.44 9.05 -28.67
CA SER A 147 -7.10 9.29 -28.13
C SER A 147 -6.99 9.07 -26.60
N LYS A 148 -7.63 8.04 -26.08
CA LYS A 148 -7.70 7.75 -24.63
C LYS A 148 -6.47 7.07 -24.02
N TRP A 149 -5.46 6.73 -24.81
CA TRP A 149 -4.32 5.90 -24.38
C TRP A 149 -3.55 6.50 -23.18
N VAL A 150 -3.37 7.83 -23.11
CA VAL A 150 -2.69 8.50 -21.99
C VAL A 150 -3.45 8.29 -20.69
N TRP A 151 -4.78 8.44 -20.75
CA TRP A 151 -5.66 8.26 -19.61
C TRP A 151 -5.69 6.79 -19.17
N GLU A 152 -5.74 5.86 -20.12
CA GLU A 152 -5.70 4.43 -19.83
C GLU A 152 -4.36 3.97 -19.26
N PHE A 153 -3.25 4.58 -19.68
CA PHE A 153 -1.94 4.30 -19.11
C PHE A 153 -1.84 4.76 -17.65
N LEU A 154 -2.29 5.99 -17.36
CA LEU A 154 -2.19 6.55 -16.01
C LEU A 154 -3.23 5.95 -15.05
N PHE A 155 -4.47 5.81 -15.49
CA PHE A 155 -5.59 5.48 -14.62
C PHE A 155 -6.25 4.13 -14.93
N GLY A 156 -5.83 3.44 -15.99
CA GLY A 156 -6.48 2.22 -16.44
C GLY A 156 -7.82 2.51 -17.11
N ASP A 157 -8.71 1.51 -17.12
CA ASP A 157 -10.03 1.66 -17.75
C ASP A 157 -10.79 2.84 -17.14
N MET A 158 -11.00 3.88 -17.95
CA MET A 158 -11.69 5.11 -17.56
C MET A 158 -13.13 4.88 -17.12
N ARG A 159 -13.76 3.77 -17.52
CA ARG A 159 -15.08 3.39 -17.00
C ARG A 159 -15.06 3.06 -15.52
N ARG A 160 -13.89 2.66 -14.99
CA ARG A 160 -13.65 2.30 -13.59
C ARG A 160 -12.94 3.41 -12.81
N PHE A 161 -12.66 4.54 -13.45
CA PHE A 161 -12.01 5.68 -12.83
C PHE A 161 -12.68 6.17 -11.54
N PRO A 162 -14.04 6.26 -11.45
CA PRO A 162 -14.68 6.67 -10.20
C PRO A 162 -14.32 5.76 -9.03
N SER A 163 -14.31 4.44 -9.24
CA SER A 163 -13.91 3.46 -8.22
C SER A 163 -12.43 3.59 -7.87
N LEU A 164 -11.55 3.81 -8.86
CA LEU A 164 -10.11 4.02 -8.61
C LEU A 164 -9.88 5.25 -7.71
N ILE A 165 -10.47 6.39 -8.07
CA ILE A 165 -10.33 7.62 -7.31
C ILE A 165 -10.92 7.47 -5.91
N SER A 166 -12.04 6.74 -5.79
CA SER A 166 -12.62 6.41 -4.50
C SER A 166 -11.65 5.66 -3.60
N GLY A 167 -11.07 4.56 -4.10
CA GLY A 167 -10.05 3.80 -3.39
C GLY A 167 -8.84 4.64 -3.01
N VAL A 168 -8.35 5.48 -3.92
CA VAL A 168 -7.23 6.40 -3.67
C VAL A 168 -7.54 7.39 -2.55
N PHE A 169 -8.70 8.05 -2.57
CA PHE A 169 -9.07 9.02 -1.53
C PHE A 169 -9.24 8.35 -0.17
N VAL A 170 -9.96 7.24 -0.13
CA VAL A 170 -10.23 6.52 1.12
C VAL A 170 -8.94 6.02 1.75
N LEU A 171 -8.07 5.38 0.97
CA LEU A 171 -6.77 4.93 1.44
C LEU A 171 -5.89 6.10 1.84
N ALA A 172 -5.85 7.19 1.07
CA ALA A 172 -5.02 8.35 1.39
C ALA A 172 -5.42 9.03 2.70
N LEU A 173 -6.72 9.15 2.97
CA LEU A 173 -7.22 9.72 4.23
C LEU A 173 -6.84 8.84 5.42
N PHE A 174 -7.10 7.54 5.33
CA PHE A 174 -6.70 6.59 6.36
C PHE A 174 -5.18 6.61 6.59
N GLU A 175 -4.41 6.53 5.52
CA GLU A 175 -2.96 6.44 5.56
C GLU A 175 -2.28 7.74 6.01
N SER A 176 -2.91 8.89 5.73
CA SER A 176 -2.42 10.20 6.19
C SER A 176 -2.28 10.26 7.71
N ALA A 177 -3.08 9.47 8.45
CA ALA A 177 -3.00 9.42 9.89
C ALA A 177 -1.69 8.76 10.38
N PHE A 178 -1.29 7.65 9.74
CA PHE A 178 -0.03 6.97 10.04
C PHE A 178 1.17 7.82 9.60
N VAL A 179 1.10 8.37 8.39
CA VAL A 179 2.13 9.28 7.88
C VAL A 179 2.30 10.51 8.78
N GLY A 180 1.19 11.12 9.22
CA GLY A 180 1.24 12.27 10.10
C GLY A 180 1.86 11.97 11.46
N GLU A 181 1.66 10.77 11.98
CA GLU A 181 2.35 10.32 13.17
C GLU A 181 3.85 10.14 12.94
N ILE A 182 4.25 9.55 11.82
CA ILE A 182 5.67 9.38 11.47
C ILE A 182 6.34 10.74 11.37
N VAL A 183 5.72 11.71 10.67
CA VAL A 183 6.24 13.07 10.53
C VAL A 183 6.34 13.77 11.89
N ARG A 184 5.30 13.67 12.72
CA ARG A 184 5.31 14.22 14.09
C ARG A 184 6.44 13.63 14.93
N ALA A 185 6.59 12.30 14.92
CA ALA A 185 7.64 11.59 15.66
C ALA A 185 9.04 12.01 15.15
N GLY A 186 9.19 12.16 13.84
CA GLY A 186 10.40 12.69 13.23
C GLY A 186 10.79 14.07 13.73
N ILE A 187 9.83 15.02 13.73
CA ILE A 187 10.04 16.39 14.22
C ILE A 187 10.39 16.41 15.72
N GLN A 188 9.73 15.57 16.52
CA GLN A 188 9.96 15.50 17.97
C GLN A 188 11.23 14.77 18.35
N SER A 189 11.75 13.91 17.49
CA SER A 189 12.99 13.18 17.76
C SER A 189 14.21 14.11 17.80
N VAL A 190 14.17 15.26 17.14
CA VAL A 190 15.30 16.22 17.09
C VAL A 190 15.59 16.73 18.50
N ASP A 191 16.87 16.67 18.88
CA ASP A 191 17.34 16.97 20.23
C ASP A 191 16.93 18.37 20.69
N LYS A 192 16.51 18.48 21.96
CA LYS A 192 16.04 19.76 22.51
C LYS A 192 17.16 20.79 22.59
N GLY A 193 18.40 20.39 22.85
CA GLY A 193 19.57 21.27 22.89
C GLY A 193 19.85 21.95 21.55
N GLN A 194 19.59 21.27 20.42
CA GLN A 194 19.67 21.89 19.08
C GLN A 194 18.65 23.03 18.92
N ARG A 195 17.46 22.87 19.51
CA ARG A 195 16.39 23.86 19.45
C ARG A 195 16.63 25.01 20.41
N GLU A 196 17.16 24.72 21.59
CA GLU A 196 17.55 25.70 22.59
C GLU A 196 18.73 26.55 22.10
N GLY A 197 19.77 25.93 21.55
CA GLY A 197 20.92 26.64 20.96
C GLY A 197 20.52 27.56 19.80
N ALA A 198 19.59 27.13 18.94
CA ALA A 198 19.00 27.98 17.90
C ALA A 198 18.36 29.25 18.46
N ARG A 199 17.59 29.11 19.54
CA ARG A 199 16.91 30.23 20.19
C ARG A 199 17.90 31.15 20.92
N SER A 200 18.96 30.59 21.49
CA SER A 200 20.04 31.37 22.13
C SER A 200 20.75 32.31 21.16
N ILE A 201 20.83 31.96 19.87
CA ILE A 201 21.39 32.83 18.81
C ILE A 201 20.34 33.70 18.12
N GLY A 202 19.13 33.83 18.70
CA GLY A 202 18.08 34.72 18.21
C GLY A 202 17.24 34.18 17.06
N MET A 203 17.32 32.88 16.72
CA MET A 203 16.44 32.31 15.69
C MET A 203 14.98 32.35 16.16
N ASN A 204 14.10 32.83 15.27
CA ASN A 204 12.67 32.67 15.45
C ASN A 204 12.24 31.22 15.15
N ARG A 205 11.02 30.86 15.52
CA ARG A 205 10.52 29.49 15.37
C ARG A 205 10.50 28.98 13.93
N TYR A 206 10.26 29.85 12.95
CA TYR A 206 10.27 29.46 11.54
C TYR A 206 11.69 29.15 11.05
N GLN A 207 12.67 29.93 11.50
CA GLN A 207 14.09 29.70 11.23
C GLN A 207 14.58 28.40 11.90
N GLU A 208 14.27 28.21 13.18
CA GLU A 208 14.54 26.97 13.94
C GLU A 208 13.98 25.74 13.19
N LEU A 209 12.71 25.83 12.78
CA LEU A 209 12.03 24.74 12.09
C LEU A 209 12.66 24.46 10.71
N ARG A 210 12.89 25.49 9.89
CA ARG A 210 13.38 25.36 8.51
C ARG A 210 14.84 24.91 8.44
N TYR A 211 15.71 25.48 9.26
CA TYR A 211 17.16 25.31 9.11
C TYR A 211 17.75 24.23 10.02
N ILE A 212 17.10 23.89 11.13
CA ILE A 212 17.64 22.92 12.10
C ILE A 212 16.75 21.67 12.17
N VAL A 213 15.46 21.84 12.44
CA VAL A 213 14.58 20.71 12.75
C VAL A 213 14.17 19.92 11.50
N LEU A 214 13.63 20.57 10.46
CA LEU A 214 13.12 19.88 9.27
C LEU A 214 14.19 19.08 8.51
N PRO A 215 15.42 19.58 8.27
CA PRO A 215 16.45 18.80 7.59
C PRO A 215 16.84 17.53 8.34
N GLN A 216 16.91 17.58 9.68
CA GLN A 216 17.21 16.43 10.52
C GLN A 216 16.02 15.47 10.63
N ALA A 217 14.81 16.00 10.82
CA ALA A 217 13.58 15.23 10.88
C ALA A 217 13.33 14.46 9.58
N LEU A 218 13.56 15.09 8.42
CA LEU A 218 13.38 14.46 7.11
C LEU A 218 14.19 13.16 6.98
N ARG A 219 15.47 13.18 7.40
CA ARG A 219 16.34 11.98 7.36
C ARG A 219 15.82 10.85 8.25
N ARG A 220 15.18 11.19 9.37
CA ARG A 220 14.61 10.21 10.33
C ARG A 220 13.24 9.70 9.90
N VAL A 221 12.51 10.47 9.09
CA VAL A 221 11.17 10.14 8.61
C VAL A 221 11.20 9.27 7.35
N ILE A 222 12.23 9.38 6.51
CA ILE A 222 12.32 8.61 5.25
C ILE A 222 12.22 7.08 5.47
N PRO A 223 13.00 6.44 6.38
CA PRO A 223 12.92 4.98 6.57
C PRO A 223 11.52 4.48 6.99
N PRO A 224 10.85 5.06 8.02
CA PRO A 224 9.51 4.63 8.36
C PRO A 224 8.47 4.94 7.28
N LEU A 225 8.60 6.02 6.49
CA LEU A 225 7.70 6.26 5.34
C LEU A 225 7.84 5.19 4.26
N ALA A 226 9.06 4.72 4.00
CA ALA A 226 9.30 3.64 3.05
C ALA A 226 8.64 2.32 3.50
N ASN A 227 8.71 2.01 4.81
CA ASN A 227 7.98 0.87 5.37
C ASN A 227 6.46 1.07 5.30
N GLN A 228 5.99 2.29 5.56
CA GLN A 228 4.58 2.64 5.49
C GLN A 228 4.02 2.48 4.07
N PHE A 229 4.78 2.85 3.03
CA PHE A 229 4.44 2.56 1.64
C PHE A 229 4.22 1.06 1.35
N ILE A 230 5.09 0.20 1.88
CA ILE A 230 4.95 -1.26 1.73
C ILE A 230 3.70 -1.77 2.45
N THR A 231 3.38 -1.20 3.61
CA THR A 231 2.14 -1.49 4.34
C THR A 231 0.92 -1.06 3.54
N LEU A 232 0.91 0.13 2.96
CA LEU A 232 -0.20 0.61 2.12
C LEU A 232 -0.49 -0.32 0.94
N ILE A 233 0.54 -0.88 0.30
CA ILE A 233 0.35 -1.85 -0.79
C ILE A 233 -0.43 -3.07 -0.29
N LYS A 234 -0.13 -3.58 0.91
CA LYS A 234 -0.87 -4.69 1.51
C LYS A 234 -2.28 -4.26 1.91
N ASP A 235 -2.43 -3.10 2.54
CA ASP A 235 -3.72 -2.58 3.00
C ASP A 235 -4.66 -2.22 1.84
N SER A 236 -4.11 -1.96 0.65
CA SER A 236 -4.90 -1.77 -0.57
C SER A 236 -5.72 -3.00 -0.96
N ALA A 237 -5.42 -4.19 -0.44
CA ALA A 237 -6.30 -5.35 -0.61
C ALA A 237 -7.69 -5.12 0.00
N ILE A 238 -7.82 -4.28 1.02
CA ILE A 238 -9.08 -4.06 1.75
C ILE A 238 -10.11 -3.31 0.89
N ILE A 239 -9.66 -2.45 -0.02
CA ILE A 239 -10.59 -1.71 -0.91
C ILE A 239 -11.23 -2.60 -1.98
N SER A 240 -10.84 -3.87 -2.11
CA SER A 240 -11.60 -4.86 -2.87
C SER A 240 -13.04 -5.00 -2.34
N LEU A 241 -13.26 -4.79 -1.04
CA LEU A 241 -14.57 -4.88 -0.39
C LEU A 241 -15.56 -3.81 -0.85
N ILE A 242 -15.05 -2.67 -1.35
CA ILE A 242 -15.85 -1.58 -1.94
C ILE A 242 -15.80 -1.62 -3.47
N SER A 243 -15.54 -2.79 -4.04
CA SER A 243 -15.53 -3.07 -5.49
C SER A 243 -14.48 -2.30 -6.31
N VAL A 244 -13.38 -1.87 -5.67
CA VAL A 244 -12.23 -1.35 -6.42
C VAL A 244 -11.45 -2.51 -7.01
N GLN A 245 -11.22 -2.46 -8.33
CA GLN A 245 -10.67 -3.58 -9.09
C GLN A 245 -9.15 -3.64 -9.05
N GLU A 246 -8.62 -3.97 -7.87
CA GLU A 246 -7.20 -4.26 -7.65
C GLU A 246 -6.95 -5.78 -7.64
N LEU A 247 -5.71 -6.22 -7.36
CA LEU A 247 -5.29 -7.62 -7.42
C LEU A 247 -6.17 -8.58 -6.61
N THR A 248 -6.55 -8.22 -5.38
CA THR A 248 -7.40 -9.05 -4.52
C THR A 248 -8.81 -9.19 -5.12
N PHE A 249 -9.41 -8.10 -5.58
CA PHE A 249 -10.70 -8.12 -6.28
C PHE A 249 -10.64 -9.01 -7.53
N LYS A 250 -9.59 -8.87 -8.33
CA LYS A 250 -9.37 -9.69 -9.54
C LYS A 250 -9.16 -11.16 -9.23
N THR A 251 -8.56 -11.47 -8.08
CA THR A 251 -8.41 -12.83 -7.59
C THR A 251 -9.76 -13.41 -7.19
N VAL A 252 -10.60 -12.66 -6.47
CA VAL A 252 -11.96 -13.08 -6.11
C VAL A 252 -12.81 -13.31 -7.36
N GLU A 253 -12.75 -12.43 -8.35
CA GLU A 253 -13.44 -12.57 -9.64
C GLU A 253 -13.00 -13.85 -10.40
N LEU A 254 -11.69 -14.14 -10.39
CA LEU A 254 -11.15 -15.36 -10.97
C LEU A 254 -11.66 -16.61 -10.25
N VAL A 255 -11.64 -16.61 -8.91
CA VAL A 255 -12.12 -17.73 -8.11
C VAL A 255 -13.62 -17.96 -8.33
N ALA A 256 -14.42 -16.90 -8.37
CA ALA A 256 -15.86 -16.98 -8.57
C ALA A 256 -16.23 -17.57 -9.94
N SER A 257 -15.46 -17.24 -10.98
CA SER A 257 -15.72 -17.70 -12.36
C SER A 257 -15.16 -19.08 -12.70
N THR A 258 -14.07 -19.50 -12.05
CA THR A 258 -13.32 -20.72 -12.44
C THR A 258 -13.27 -21.80 -11.36
N ARG A 259 -13.59 -21.46 -10.10
CA ARG A 259 -13.39 -22.29 -8.91
C ARG A 259 -11.94 -22.73 -8.69
N LEU A 260 -10.96 -22.01 -9.25
CA LEU A 260 -9.53 -22.20 -8.98
C LEU A 260 -9.15 -21.51 -7.66
N ILE A 261 -9.67 -22.00 -6.54
CA ILE A 261 -9.55 -21.34 -5.23
C ILE A 261 -8.07 -21.27 -4.82
N PHE A 262 -7.39 -22.42 -4.73
CA PHE A 262 -6.03 -22.46 -4.20
C PHE A 262 -5.02 -21.81 -5.14
N GLU A 263 -5.07 -22.12 -6.44
CA GLU A 263 -4.10 -21.61 -7.40
C GLU A 263 -4.19 -20.09 -7.56
N ALA A 264 -5.40 -19.52 -7.57
CA ALA A 264 -5.60 -18.07 -7.65
C ALA A 264 -5.06 -17.36 -6.40
N TRP A 265 -5.38 -17.86 -5.19
CA TRP A 265 -4.92 -17.23 -3.94
C TRP A 265 -3.41 -17.39 -3.72
N ILE A 266 -2.82 -18.53 -4.08
CA ILE A 266 -1.35 -18.71 -4.02
C ILE A 266 -0.67 -17.78 -5.03
N THR A 267 -1.22 -17.62 -6.23
CA THR A 267 -0.67 -16.70 -7.25
C THR A 267 -0.79 -15.25 -6.79
N CYS A 268 -1.93 -14.86 -6.22
CA CYS A 268 -2.14 -13.54 -5.62
C CYS A 268 -1.12 -13.27 -4.50
N ALA A 269 -0.94 -14.21 -3.58
CA ALA A 269 0.04 -14.12 -2.51
C ALA A 269 1.47 -13.99 -3.05
N ALA A 270 1.82 -14.75 -4.09
CA ALA A 270 3.13 -14.65 -4.75
C ALA A 270 3.36 -13.27 -5.36
N PHE A 271 2.35 -12.66 -5.99
CA PHE A 271 2.47 -11.30 -6.53
C PHE A 271 2.67 -10.24 -5.46
N TYR A 272 1.87 -10.27 -4.38
CA TYR A 272 2.09 -9.36 -3.25
C TYR A 272 3.47 -9.58 -2.62
N PHE A 273 3.90 -10.83 -2.45
CA PHE A 273 5.22 -11.15 -1.91
C PHE A 273 6.34 -10.59 -2.78
N VAL A 274 6.35 -10.88 -4.08
CA VAL A 274 7.39 -10.38 -5.00
C VAL A 274 7.43 -8.86 -5.02
N LEU A 275 6.27 -8.20 -5.05
CA LEU A 275 6.17 -6.74 -5.03
C LEU A 275 6.72 -6.15 -3.71
N CYS A 276 6.20 -6.59 -2.57
CA CYS A 276 6.57 -6.05 -1.26
C CYS A 276 8.02 -6.42 -0.89
N PHE A 277 8.46 -7.64 -1.17
CA PHE A 277 9.84 -8.06 -0.92
C PHE A 277 10.82 -7.30 -1.81
N GLY A 278 10.49 -7.11 -3.10
CA GLY A 278 11.28 -6.32 -4.02
C GLY A 278 11.44 -4.87 -3.56
N LEU A 279 10.35 -4.24 -3.12
CA LEU A 279 10.38 -2.89 -2.54
C LEU A 279 11.16 -2.81 -1.23
N SER A 280 11.01 -3.81 -0.34
CA SER A 280 11.77 -3.87 0.91
C SER A 280 13.27 -3.97 0.65
N ALA A 281 13.68 -4.82 -0.30
CA ALA A 281 15.09 -4.94 -0.71
C ALA A 281 15.61 -3.65 -1.35
N LEU A 282 14.80 -3.00 -2.19
CA LEU A 282 15.13 -1.72 -2.80
C LEU A 282 15.35 -0.63 -1.75
N PHE A 283 14.41 -0.45 -0.82
CA PHE A 283 14.52 0.58 0.22
C PHE A 283 15.69 0.33 1.17
N ARG A 284 15.95 -0.93 1.55
CA ARG A 284 17.14 -1.29 2.35
C ARG A 284 18.44 -0.90 1.65
N LYS A 285 18.52 -1.12 0.34
CA LYS A 285 19.69 -0.71 -0.46
C LYS A 285 19.85 0.81 -0.52
N LEU A 286 18.75 1.55 -0.60
CA LEU A 286 18.76 3.02 -0.59
C LEU A 286 19.14 3.58 0.79
N GLU A 287 18.65 2.97 1.88
CA GLU A 287 18.95 3.36 3.26
C GLU A 287 20.44 3.17 3.60
N ASN A 288 21.03 2.03 3.25
CA ASN A 288 22.45 1.74 3.48
C ASN A 288 23.38 2.70 2.71
N ARG A 289 22.94 3.23 1.58
CA ARG A 289 23.69 4.25 0.81
C ARG A 289 23.60 5.64 1.43
N GLY A 290 22.48 5.94 2.11
CA GLY A 290 22.25 7.22 2.78
C GLY A 290 23.05 7.36 4.08
N THR A 291 23.15 6.29 4.86
CA THR A 291 23.92 6.23 6.12
C THR A 291 25.43 6.22 5.91
N ALA A 292 25.93 5.63 4.82
CA ALA A 292 27.35 5.65 4.48
C ALA A 292 27.89 7.03 4.03
N ARG A 293 27.02 8.05 3.88
CA ARG A 293 27.36 9.42 3.44
C ARG A 293 27.20 10.47 4.54
N SER A 294 26.85 10.09 5.76
CA SER A 294 26.71 10.97 6.94
C SER A 294 27.74 10.63 8.00
#